data_AF-A0A9D5NSH3-F1
#
_entry.id   AF-A0A9D5NSH3-F1
#
_cell.length_a   1.000
_cell.length_b   1.000
_cell.length_c   1.000
_cell.angle_alpha   90.00
_cell.angle_beta   90.00
_cell.angle_gamma   90.00
#
_symmetry.space_group_name_H-M   'P 1'
#
loop_
_entity.id
_entity.type
_entity.pdbx_description
1 polymer ?
#
loop_
_entity_poly.entity_id
_entity_poly.type
_entity_poly.pdbx_seq_one_letter_code
_entity_poly.pdbx_strand_id
1 'polypeptide(L)'
;MIMKMITKILAIALLAISCTGPEQTETPIGGAVQVSPAELTLDFEEQETYVTVTADAEWGSTVADPSWCSVYPTGGIKGETKVKITVKKNLLTEDRHNTITFRTTSSKTELPVTQLTSSTGEAMFVPEGYKLFWSDEFDGPNLNTDNWTCEIGRGSNGWGNAELQYYTDRPENVDVRDGKLVMTARKESYQGATATSARLITLGKVYFKYGYIVASIKLPKTANGLWPAFWMMGNDFKSKGWPNCGETDILEMGHSNGYNNRQETFLNGACHWGAPGHQYYAHDINNSYSVQDGNFHTFTCIWTEDKISMYIDLETYPSAKPYFEMTIKDFGDNEFRKDNFILLNLAVGGNFPGIWEINNVTALNNGPAEMEVDYVRVFQKK
;
A
#
# COMPACT_ATOMS: atom_id res chain seq x y z
N MET A 1 68.85 33.18 -41.47
CA MET A 1 68.60 34.15 -40.38
C MET A 1 68.31 33.33 -39.11
N ILE A 2 69.30 33.27 -38.22
CA ILE A 2 69.25 32.85 -36.79
C ILE A 2 68.70 31.41 -36.53
N MET A 3 69.52 30.35 -36.70
CA MET A 3 70.48 29.75 -35.75
C MET A 3 69.86 28.64 -34.87
N LYS A 4 69.93 27.41 -35.40
CA LYS A 4 69.94 26.13 -34.65
C LYS A 4 71.29 25.98 -33.96
N MET A 5 71.34 25.49 -32.72
CA MET A 5 72.44 24.64 -32.20
C MET A 5 72.13 24.06 -30.81
N ILE A 6 72.29 22.72 -30.68
CA ILE A 6 73.08 21.98 -29.67
C ILE A 6 72.49 21.92 -28.23
N THR A 7 72.38 20.79 -27.50
CA THR A 7 73.43 19.80 -27.20
C THR A 7 72.90 18.48 -26.59
N LYS A 8 73.59 17.41 -26.99
CA LYS A 8 73.97 16.13 -26.35
C LYS A 8 73.44 15.68 -24.97
N ILE A 9 73.11 14.39 -25.00
CA ILE A 9 73.02 13.35 -23.96
C ILE A 9 74.20 13.38 -22.97
N LEU A 10 73.90 13.24 -21.68
CA LEU A 10 74.81 12.70 -20.68
C LEU A 10 74.04 11.76 -19.74
N ALA A 11 74.44 10.49 -19.73
CA ALA A 11 73.95 9.50 -18.78
C ALA A 11 74.69 9.66 -17.45
N ILE A 12 73.95 9.70 -16.34
CA ILE A 12 74.51 9.56 -14.99
C ILE A 12 73.70 8.48 -14.27
N ALA A 13 74.41 7.43 -13.88
CA ALA A 13 73.91 6.32 -13.09
C ALA A 13 73.48 6.79 -11.69
N LEU A 14 72.24 6.47 -11.29
CA LEU A 14 71.83 6.59 -9.89
C LEU A 14 72.28 5.34 -9.14
N LEU A 15 73.23 5.53 -8.24
CA LEU A 15 73.58 4.60 -7.17
C LEU A 15 72.40 4.49 -6.20
N ALA A 16 72.01 3.26 -5.89
CA ALA A 16 71.12 2.95 -4.79
C ALA A 16 71.81 3.31 -3.46
N ILE A 17 71.15 4.14 -2.66
CA ILE A 17 71.43 4.30 -1.23
C ILE A 17 70.14 3.95 -0.50
N SER A 18 70.18 2.81 0.18
CA SER A 18 69.18 2.36 1.13
C SER A 18 69.17 3.29 2.33
N CYS A 19 68.08 4.02 2.53
CA CYS A 19 67.73 4.58 3.83
C CYS A 19 66.45 3.87 4.30
N THR A 20 66.63 2.85 5.12
CA THR A 20 65.60 2.27 5.97
C THR A 20 65.16 3.33 6.98
N GLY A 21 64.10 4.08 6.65
CA GLY A 21 63.31 4.75 7.68
C GLY A 21 62.57 3.70 8.51
N PRO A 22 62.23 3.97 9.78
CA PRO A 22 61.37 3.07 10.51
C PRO A 22 60.05 2.99 9.75
N GLU A 23 59.71 1.79 9.29
CA GLU A 23 58.38 1.47 8.82
C GLU A 23 57.47 1.71 10.04
N GLN A 24 56.79 2.86 10.06
CA GLN A 24 55.64 3.01 10.92
C GLN A 24 54.65 2.01 10.38
N THR A 25 54.60 0.84 11.02
CA THR A 25 53.40 0.03 11.03
C THR A 25 52.32 0.96 11.57
N GLU A 26 51.56 1.60 10.68
CA GLU A 26 50.20 2.00 11.01
C GLU A 26 49.52 0.70 11.41
N THR A 27 49.52 0.42 12.71
CA THR A 27 48.57 -0.51 13.28
C THR A 27 47.22 -0.05 12.74
N PRO A 28 46.44 -0.88 12.02
CA PRO A 28 45.09 -0.49 11.70
C PRO A 28 44.46 -0.15 13.05
N ILE A 29 44.15 1.12 13.29
CA ILE A 29 43.34 1.52 14.43
C ILE A 29 41.99 0.92 14.07
N GLY A 30 41.78 -0.34 14.47
CA GLY A 30 40.56 -1.06 14.20
C GLY A 30 39.44 -0.25 14.82
N GLY A 31 38.61 0.37 13.98
CA GLY A 31 37.47 1.15 14.42
C GLY A 31 36.45 0.17 14.99
N ALA A 32 36.52 -0.13 16.29
CA ALA A 32 35.48 -0.91 16.93
C ALA A 32 34.17 -0.14 16.87
N VAL A 33 33.06 -0.85 16.69
CA VAL A 33 31.72 -0.32 16.87
C VAL A 33 30.94 -1.25 17.77
N GLN A 34 30.28 -0.70 18.78
CA GLN A 34 29.46 -1.41 19.75
C GLN A 34 28.10 -0.72 19.86
N VAL A 35 27.09 -1.49 20.26
CA VAL A 35 25.73 -0.98 20.48
C VAL A 35 25.24 -1.42 21.86
N SER A 36 24.56 -0.52 22.56
CA SER A 36 23.93 -0.78 23.85
C SER A 36 22.49 -0.27 23.86
N PRO A 37 21.50 -1.09 24.27
CA PRO A 37 21.61 -2.52 24.62
C PRO A 37 22.05 -3.39 23.42
N ALA A 38 22.51 -4.61 23.70
CA ALA A 38 23.00 -5.55 22.69
C ALA A 38 21.87 -6.23 21.88
N GLU A 39 20.64 -6.16 22.37
CA GLU A 39 19.41 -6.61 21.73
C GLU A 39 18.25 -5.68 22.13
N LEU A 40 17.20 -5.65 21.30
CA LEU A 40 15.96 -4.96 21.62
C LEU A 40 14.79 -5.94 21.54
N THR A 41 13.96 -5.96 22.58
CA THR A 41 12.64 -6.56 22.57
C THR A 41 11.61 -5.46 22.82
N LEU A 42 10.70 -5.29 21.86
CA LEU A 42 9.69 -4.24 21.84
C LEU A 42 8.30 -4.88 21.87
N ASP A 43 7.34 -4.21 22.50
CA ASP A 43 5.94 -4.63 22.38
C ASP A 43 5.41 -4.42 20.95
N PHE A 44 4.18 -4.86 20.73
CA PHE A 44 3.57 -4.82 19.41
C PHE A 44 3.20 -3.40 18.94
N GLU A 45 3.29 -2.37 19.76
CA GLU A 45 2.84 -1.03 19.39
C GLU A 45 3.82 -0.31 18.45
N GLU A 46 3.31 0.67 17.71
CA GLU A 46 4.17 1.66 17.05
C GLU A 46 4.86 2.50 18.11
N GLN A 47 6.20 2.54 18.08
CA GLN A 47 6.96 3.26 19.09
C GLN A 47 8.35 3.68 18.62
N GLU A 48 8.89 4.67 19.32
CA GLU A 48 10.27 5.10 19.22
C GLU A 48 11.06 4.64 20.46
N THR A 49 12.25 4.09 20.24
CA THR A 49 13.21 3.77 21.30
C THR A 49 14.61 4.26 20.91
N TYR A 50 15.56 4.15 21.83
CA TYR A 50 16.92 4.64 21.62
C TYR A 50 17.96 3.60 22.00
N VAL A 51 18.99 3.48 21.17
CA VAL A 51 20.23 2.75 21.48
C VAL A 51 21.40 3.72 21.48
N THR A 52 22.49 3.31 22.13
CA THR A 52 23.76 4.04 22.10
C THR A 52 24.73 3.27 21.22
N VAL A 53 25.24 3.92 20.18
CA VAL A 53 26.33 3.41 19.36
C VAL A 53 27.63 4.05 19.83
N THR A 54 28.60 3.23 20.22
CA THR A 54 29.95 3.68 20.59
C THR A 54 30.91 3.20 19.51
N ALA A 55 31.57 4.14 18.84
CA ALA A 55 32.49 3.83 17.75
C ALA A 55 33.83 4.54 17.90
N ASP A 56 34.91 3.89 17.48
CA ASP A 56 36.26 4.46 17.47
C ASP A 56 36.61 5.19 16.15
N ALA A 57 35.70 5.15 15.17
CA ALA A 57 35.84 5.73 13.85
C ALA A 57 34.48 6.19 13.30
N GLU A 58 34.47 6.72 12.07
CA GLU A 58 33.23 6.92 11.31
C GLU A 58 32.50 5.59 11.10
N TRP A 59 31.18 5.64 11.22
CA TRP A 59 30.33 4.47 11.13
C TRP A 59 29.03 4.76 10.38
N GLY A 60 28.43 3.70 9.84
CA GLY A 60 27.11 3.73 9.20
C GLY A 60 26.24 2.54 9.63
N SER A 61 24.94 2.61 9.33
CA SER A 61 23.97 1.57 9.67
C SER A 61 23.17 1.08 8.47
N THR A 62 22.78 -0.20 8.50
CA THR A 62 21.81 -0.79 7.56
C THR A 62 20.73 -1.55 8.33
N VAL A 63 19.47 -1.45 7.91
CA VAL A 63 18.33 -2.21 8.47
C VAL A 63 17.92 -3.31 7.48
N ALA A 64 17.82 -4.55 7.94
CA ALA A 64 17.52 -5.69 7.07
C ALA A 64 16.11 -5.64 6.46
N ASP A 65 15.12 -5.18 7.23
CA ASP A 65 13.74 -4.97 6.75
C ASP A 65 13.28 -3.53 7.06
N PRO A 66 13.48 -2.57 6.13
CA PRO A 66 13.13 -1.17 6.34
C PRO A 66 11.62 -0.89 6.24
N SER A 67 10.80 -1.90 5.90
CA SER A 67 9.34 -1.70 5.76
C SER A 67 8.65 -1.35 7.07
N TRP A 68 9.22 -1.78 8.20
CA TRP A 68 8.66 -1.59 9.54
C TRP A 68 9.64 -1.11 10.61
N CYS A 69 10.94 -1.05 10.33
CA CYS A 69 11.96 -0.57 11.27
C CYS A 69 12.87 0.45 10.57
N SER A 70 13.18 1.56 11.25
CA SER A 70 14.09 2.58 10.73
C SER A 70 14.98 3.15 11.83
N VAL A 71 16.09 3.77 11.42
CA VAL A 71 17.08 4.34 12.35
C VAL A 71 17.49 5.76 11.97
N TYR A 72 17.72 6.60 12.97
CA TYR A 72 18.25 7.94 12.79
C TYR A 72 19.12 8.39 13.98
N PRO A 73 20.33 8.95 13.76
CA PRO A 73 21.00 9.09 12.48
C PRO A 73 21.47 7.73 11.92
N THR A 74 21.65 7.64 10.60
CA THR A 74 22.11 6.41 9.92
C THR A 74 23.63 6.24 9.91
N GLY A 75 24.34 7.14 10.60
CA GLY A 75 25.79 7.16 10.70
C GLY A 75 26.26 8.22 11.68
N GLY A 76 27.56 8.19 11.98
CA GLY A 76 28.18 9.10 12.92
C GLY A 76 29.69 9.01 12.88
N ILE A 77 30.34 9.82 13.71
CA ILE A 77 31.79 9.85 13.87
C ILE A 77 32.21 9.12 15.16
N LYS A 78 33.52 9.11 15.42
CA LYS A 78 34.09 8.60 16.67
C LYS A 78 33.40 9.20 17.89
N GLY A 79 33.06 8.34 18.85
CA GLY A 79 32.41 8.69 20.10
C GLY A 79 31.12 7.92 20.33
N GLU A 80 30.30 8.44 21.25
CA GLU A 80 28.97 7.90 21.53
C GLU A 80 27.91 8.69 20.75
N THR A 81 27.00 7.99 20.10
CA THR A 81 25.85 8.56 19.41
C THR A 81 24.58 7.88 19.89
N LYS A 82 23.59 8.68 20.34
CA LYS A 82 22.23 8.17 20.53
C LYS A 82 21.56 8.00 19.18
N VAL A 83 21.13 6.78 18.88
CA VAL A 83 20.43 6.42 17.66
C VAL A 83 18.99 6.10 18.02
N LYS A 84 18.06 6.84 17.41
CA LYS A 84 16.63 6.59 17.47
C LYS A 84 16.30 5.39 16.58
N ILE A 85 15.55 4.45 17.12
CA ILE A 85 14.94 3.34 16.41
C ILE A 85 13.43 3.59 16.40
N THR A 86 12.81 3.55 15.22
CA THR A 86 11.36 3.72 15.07
C THR A 86 10.80 2.45 14.45
N VAL A 87 9.86 1.82 15.14
CA VAL A 87 9.16 0.62 14.67
C VAL A 87 7.69 0.92 14.44
N LYS A 88 7.12 0.40 13.36
CA LYS A 88 5.66 0.38 13.14
C LYS A 88 5.00 -0.60 14.09
N LYS A 89 3.68 -0.54 14.24
CA LYS A 89 2.90 -1.56 14.98
C LYS A 89 3.14 -2.97 14.39
N ASN A 90 3.35 -3.98 15.23
CA ASN A 90 3.40 -5.38 14.85
C ASN A 90 2.01 -6.00 14.88
N LEU A 91 1.29 -5.78 13.79
CA LEU A 91 0.10 -6.52 13.48
C LEU A 91 0.54 -7.83 12.84
N LEU A 92 1.15 -8.79 13.50
CA LEU A 92 1.35 -10.14 12.93
C LEU A 92 0.86 -11.15 13.97
N THR A 93 0.51 -12.37 13.55
CA THR A 93 0.18 -13.48 14.49
C THR A 93 1.40 -14.04 15.21
N GLU A 94 2.59 -13.56 14.88
CA GLU A 94 3.85 -14.01 15.43
C GLU A 94 4.79 -12.83 15.70
N ASP A 95 5.75 -13.07 16.57
CA ASP A 95 6.84 -12.14 16.80
C ASP A 95 7.60 -11.93 15.48
N ARG A 96 8.03 -10.70 15.22
CA ARG A 96 8.85 -10.38 14.05
C ARG A 96 10.24 -9.97 14.45
N HIS A 97 11.18 -10.30 13.58
CA HIS A 97 12.60 -10.08 13.82
C HIS A 97 13.22 -9.21 12.74
N ASN A 98 14.10 -8.31 13.15
CA ASN A 98 14.99 -7.53 12.28
C ASN A 98 16.42 -7.64 12.76
N THR A 99 17.34 -7.17 11.91
CA THR A 99 18.73 -6.97 12.28
C THR A 99 19.18 -5.61 11.78
N ILE A 100 19.67 -4.79 12.71
CA ILE A 100 20.30 -3.51 12.40
C ILE A 100 21.80 -3.74 12.48
N THR A 101 22.52 -3.53 11.39
CA THR A 101 23.98 -3.67 11.39
C THR A 101 24.63 -2.29 11.44
N PHE A 102 25.43 -2.04 12.46
CA PHE A 102 26.34 -0.90 12.56
C PHE A 102 27.72 -1.32 12.10
N ARG A 103 28.36 -0.52 11.24
CA ARG A 103 29.65 -0.86 10.63
C ARG A 103 30.60 0.33 10.61
N THR A 104 31.87 0.06 10.87
CA THR A 104 33.00 0.89 10.46
C THR A 104 33.67 0.25 9.25
N THR A 105 34.81 0.78 8.82
CA THR A 105 35.65 0.16 7.78
C THR A 105 36.23 -1.20 8.18
N SER A 106 36.37 -1.48 9.48
CA SER A 106 37.10 -2.66 9.98
C SER A 106 36.30 -3.53 10.97
N SER A 107 35.10 -3.11 11.38
CA SER A 107 34.27 -3.80 12.37
C SER A 107 32.79 -3.70 12.00
N LYS A 108 32.02 -4.70 12.41
CA LYS A 108 30.56 -4.64 12.42
C LYS A 108 30.01 -5.17 13.74
N THR A 109 28.89 -4.61 14.16
CA THR A 109 28.07 -5.11 15.25
C THR A 109 26.62 -5.18 14.78
N GLU A 110 25.96 -6.28 15.13
CA GLU A 110 24.56 -6.53 14.80
C GLU A 110 23.71 -6.34 16.06
N LEU A 111 22.63 -5.58 15.92
CA LEU A 111 21.59 -5.42 16.92
C LEU A 111 20.37 -6.24 16.46
N PRO A 112 20.10 -7.39 17.08
CA PRO A 112 18.83 -8.09 16.90
C PRO A 112 17.69 -7.24 17.48
N VAL A 113 16.61 -7.13 16.71
CA VAL A 113 15.38 -6.46 17.14
C VAL A 113 14.24 -7.45 17.03
N THR A 114 13.62 -7.78 18.16
CA THR A 114 12.39 -8.57 18.23
C THR A 114 11.24 -7.65 18.58
N GLN A 115 10.17 -7.70 17.80
CA GLN A 115 8.93 -7.02 18.13
C GLN A 115 7.85 -8.07 18.36
N LEU A 116 7.24 -8.04 19.54
CA LEU A 116 6.29 -9.05 19.98
C LEU A 116 4.98 -8.95 19.19
N THR A 117 4.28 -10.07 19.03
CA THR A 117 2.88 -10.09 18.54
C THR A 117 1.92 -9.53 19.61
N SER A 118 0.77 -9.03 19.15
CA SER A 118 -0.32 -8.64 20.05
C SER A 118 -0.92 -9.86 20.75
N SER A 119 -0.99 -9.82 22.07
CA SER A 119 -1.71 -10.82 22.88
C SER A 119 -3.24 -10.59 22.89
N THR A 120 -3.74 -9.51 22.30
CA THR A 120 -5.18 -9.13 22.33
C THR A 120 -5.98 -9.64 21.12
N GLY A 121 -5.35 -10.39 20.21
CA GLY A 121 -6.03 -10.92 19.02
C GLY A 121 -6.06 -9.96 17.82
N GLU A 122 -5.35 -8.84 17.89
CA GLU A 122 -5.14 -7.87 16.79
C GLU A 122 -4.06 -8.32 15.78
N ALA A 123 -3.85 -9.62 15.67
CA ALA A 123 -2.84 -10.16 14.79
C ALA A 123 -3.31 -10.11 13.33
N MET A 124 -2.54 -9.47 12.45
CA MET A 124 -2.80 -9.50 11.01
C MET A 124 -2.59 -10.92 10.49
N PHE A 125 -3.55 -11.37 9.70
CA PHE A 125 -3.37 -12.53 8.85
C PHE A 125 -2.32 -12.23 7.77
N VAL A 126 -1.27 -13.05 7.71
CA VAL A 126 -0.33 -13.06 6.58
C VAL A 126 -0.46 -14.40 5.86
N PRO A 127 -0.79 -14.41 4.56
CA PRO A 127 -0.84 -15.65 3.80
C PRO A 127 0.54 -16.32 3.75
N GLU A 128 0.59 -17.65 3.81
CA GLU A 128 1.84 -18.41 3.75
C GLU A 128 2.66 -18.05 2.49
N GLY A 129 3.94 -17.76 2.68
CA GLY A 129 4.86 -17.37 1.60
C GLY A 129 4.74 -15.91 1.14
N TYR A 130 3.87 -15.11 1.77
CA TYR A 130 3.76 -13.68 1.54
C TYR A 130 4.40 -12.87 2.69
N LYS A 131 4.69 -11.61 2.40
CA LYS A 131 5.07 -10.58 3.37
C LYS A 131 4.24 -9.34 3.18
N LEU A 132 3.97 -8.62 4.27
CA LEU A 132 3.34 -7.31 4.21
C LEU A 132 4.22 -6.37 3.37
N PHE A 133 3.64 -5.82 2.31
CA PHE A 133 4.27 -4.84 1.44
C PHE A 133 3.83 -3.43 1.82
N TRP A 134 2.51 -3.24 1.97
CA TRP A 134 1.92 -1.96 2.33
C TRP A 134 0.58 -2.20 3.04
N SER A 135 0.24 -1.32 3.98
CA SER A 135 -1.11 -1.23 4.52
C SER A 135 -1.48 0.17 4.95
N ASP A 136 -2.79 0.38 5.08
CA ASP A 136 -3.37 1.46 5.86
C ASP A 136 -4.41 0.85 6.82
N GLU A 137 -4.20 1.10 8.11
CA GLU A 137 -5.03 0.60 9.21
C GLU A 137 -5.95 1.71 9.75
N PHE A 138 -5.84 2.93 9.22
CA PHE A 138 -6.66 4.08 9.61
C PHE A 138 -6.69 4.39 11.13
N ASP A 139 -5.63 4.00 11.86
CA ASP A 139 -5.43 4.29 13.28
C ASP A 139 -5.06 5.76 13.58
N GLY A 140 -4.64 6.50 12.54
CA GLY A 140 -4.28 7.91 12.65
C GLY A 140 -5.50 8.80 12.90
N PRO A 141 -5.31 10.04 13.42
CA PRO A 141 -6.42 10.94 13.69
C PRO A 141 -7.04 11.58 12.44
N ASN A 142 -6.44 11.38 11.26
CA ASN A 142 -6.88 11.92 9.98
C ASN A 142 -6.50 10.95 8.86
N LEU A 143 -7.07 11.14 7.67
CA LEU A 143 -6.67 10.43 6.47
C LEU A 143 -5.17 10.62 6.19
N ASN A 144 -4.44 9.52 6.04
CA ASN A 144 -3.03 9.57 5.68
C ASN A 144 -2.87 10.04 4.22
N THR A 145 -2.50 11.30 4.04
CA THR A 145 -2.29 11.88 2.71
C THR A 145 -1.02 11.42 2.04
N ASP A 146 -0.13 10.70 2.70
CA ASP A 146 0.99 10.02 2.04
C ASP A 146 0.53 8.73 1.35
N ASN A 147 -0.60 8.16 1.77
CA ASN A 147 -1.22 6.99 1.16
C ASN A 147 -2.32 7.36 0.14
N TRP A 148 -3.20 8.29 0.49
CA TRP A 148 -4.47 8.51 -0.23
C TRP A 148 -4.64 9.93 -0.77
N THR A 149 -5.26 10.04 -1.94
CA THR A 149 -5.75 11.31 -2.52
C THR A 149 -7.25 11.22 -2.71
N CYS A 150 -8.01 12.20 -2.22
CA CYS A 150 -9.41 12.34 -2.56
C CYS A 150 -9.55 12.89 -3.99
N GLU A 151 -10.29 12.18 -4.85
CA GLU A 151 -10.71 12.72 -6.14
C GLU A 151 -11.90 13.66 -5.94
N ILE A 152 -11.85 14.84 -6.56
CA ILE A 152 -12.81 15.92 -6.34
C ILE A 152 -13.60 16.18 -7.61
N GLY A 153 -14.93 16.27 -7.48
CA GLY A 153 -15.83 16.65 -8.56
C GLY A 153 -16.70 15.52 -9.09
N ARG A 154 -17.25 15.76 -10.28
CA ARG A 154 -18.20 14.88 -10.97
C ARG A 154 -17.56 14.06 -12.10
N GLY A 155 -16.25 14.18 -12.27
CA GLY A 155 -15.52 13.63 -13.41
C GLY A 155 -16.09 14.11 -14.75
N SER A 156 -15.76 13.39 -15.82
CA SER A 156 -16.40 13.57 -17.12
C SER A 156 -17.67 12.70 -17.19
N ASN A 157 -18.81 13.28 -17.53
CA ASN A 157 -20.09 12.55 -17.68
C ASN A 157 -20.49 11.70 -16.45
N GLY A 158 -20.25 12.19 -15.23
CA GLY A 158 -20.51 11.41 -14.01
C GLY A 158 -19.55 10.22 -13.90
N TRP A 159 -18.25 10.52 -13.96
CA TRP A 159 -17.16 9.53 -13.96
C TRP A 159 -17.25 8.43 -15.04
N GLY A 160 -17.86 8.75 -16.18
CA GLY A 160 -18.10 7.82 -17.29
C GLY A 160 -19.36 6.98 -17.14
N ASN A 161 -20.00 7.00 -15.96
CA ASN A 161 -21.12 6.13 -15.61
C ASN A 161 -22.41 6.90 -15.27
N ALA A 162 -22.51 8.18 -15.64
CA ALA A 162 -23.66 9.03 -15.33
C ALA A 162 -23.98 9.10 -13.82
N GLU A 163 -22.95 9.00 -12.98
CA GLU A 163 -23.05 9.09 -11.53
C GLU A 163 -23.55 10.47 -11.06
N LEU A 164 -24.30 10.49 -9.95
CA LEU A 164 -25.04 11.67 -9.48
C LEU A 164 -24.27 12.52 -8.47
N GLN A 165 -23.30 11.94 -7.78
CA GLN A 165 -22.56 12.61 -6.72
C GLN A 165 -21.51 13.60 -7.22
N TYR A 166 -21.18 14.57 -6.38
CA TYR A 166 -19.92 15.28 -6.40
C TYR A 166 -19.00 14.66 -5.34
N TYR A 167 -17.86 14.11 -5.73
CA TYR A 167 -16.88 13.63 -4.75
C TYR A 167 -16.17 14.80 -4.09
N THR A 168 -15.98 14.73 -2.76
CA THR A 168 -15.31 15.78 -1.98
C THR A 168 -14.31 15.17 -1.00
N ASP A 169 -13.46 16.04 -0.44
CA ASP A 169 -12.55 15.81 0.69
C ASP A 169 -13.08 16.43 1.99
N ARG A 170 -14.36 16.82 2.03
CA ARG A 170 -14.96 17.43 3.21
C ARG A 170 -15.13 16.36 4.31
N PRO A 171 -15.02 16.75 5.59
CA PRO A 171 -15.23 15.84 6.72
C PRO A 171 -16.64 15.23 6.74
N GLU A 172 -17.63 15.85 6.09
CA GLU A 172 -18.95 15.26 5.91
C GLU A 172 -18.97 14.02 5.01
N ASN A 173 -17.97 13.83 4.15
CA ASN A 173 -17.89 12.75 3.17
C ASN A 173 -16.70 11.81 3.38
N VAL A 174 -15.58 12.29 3.95
CA VAL A 174 -14.38 11.49 4.27
C VAL A 174 -13.90 11.84 5.65
N ASP A 175 -13.85 10.85 6.54
CA ASP A 175 -13.31 11.01 7.89
C ASP A 175 -12.53 9.76 8.31
N VAL A 176 -11.60 9.93 9.26
CA VAL A 176 -10.95 8.80 9.94
C VAL A 176 -11.29 8.92 11.42
N ARG A 177 -12.03 7.94 11.93
CA ARG A 177 -12.52 7.93 13.32
C ARG A 177 -12.63 6.51 13.82
N ASP A 178 -12.30 6.30 15.08
CA ASP A 178 -12.39 4.98 15.74
C ASP A 178 -11.60 3.87 14.99
N GLY A 179 -10.41 4.19 14.47
CA GLY A 179 -9.53 3.22 13.80
C GLY A 179 -10.02 2.77 12.41
N LYS A 180 -10.79 3.61 11.70
CA LYS A 180 -11.35 3.26 10.39
C LYS A 180 -11.51 4.48 9.50
N LEU A 181 -11.41 4.26 8.20
CA LEU A 181 -11.87 5.21 7.19
C LEU A 181 -13.39 5.14 7.08
N VAL A 182 -14.05 6.29 7.09
CA VAL A 182 -15.49 6.43 6.91
C VAL A 182 -15.78 7.27 5.67
N MET A 183 -16.46 6.67 4.70
CA MET A 183 -16.87 7.31 3.46
C MET A 183 -18.38 7.47 3.45
N THR A 184 -18.87 8.71 3.45
CA THR A 184 -20.29 9.01 3.63
C THR A 184 -20.90 9.59 2.36
N ALA A 185 -21.92 8.91 1.83
CA ALA A 185 -22.78 9.44 0.77
C ALA A 185 -23.95 10.23 1.35
N ARG A 186 -24.26 11.40 0.77
CA ARG A 186 -25.34 12.29 1.22
C ARG A 186 -26.20 12.75 0.06
N LYS A 187 -27.51 12.83 0.30
CA LYS A 187 -28.45 13.52 -0.58
C LYS A 187 -28.43 15.02 -0.21
N GLU A 188 -27.70 15.82 -0.99
CA GLU A 188 -27.58 17.26 -0.80
C GLU A 188 -27.27 17.97 -2.11
N SER A 189 -27.65 19.25 -2.23
CA SER A 189 -27.24 20.07 -3.38
C SER A 189 -25.86 20.65 -3.12
N TYR A 190 -24.88 20.29 -3.95
CA TYR A 190 -23.51 20.76 -3.81
C TYR A 190 -22.83 20.89 -5.16
N GLN A 191 -22.31 22.08 -5.48
CA GLN A 191 -21.56 22.34 -6.72
C GLN A 191 -22.26 21.81 -8.00
N GLY A 192 -23.58 21.99 -8.08
CA GLY A 192 -24.40 21.52 -9.21
C GLY A 192 -24.74 20.03 -9.23
N ALA A 193 -24.33 19.27 -8.20
CA ALA A 193 -24.74 17.90 -7.97
C ALA A 193 -25.94 17.81 -7.02
N THR A 194 -26.60 16.64 -7.03
CA THR A 194 -27.73 16.30 -6.16
C THR A 194 -27.36 15.35 -5.01
N ALA A 195 -26.10 14.91 -5.00
CA ALA A 195 -25.52 14.13 -3.93
C ALA A 195 -24.05 14.47 -3.76
N THR A 196 -23.48 14.11 -2.63
CA THR A 196 -22.04 14.14 -2.37
C THR A 196 -21.60 12.80 -1.85
N SER A 197 -20.32 12.48 -2.05
CA SER A 197 -19.71 11.28 -1.49
C SER A 197 -18.19 11.42 -1.53
N ALA A 198 -17.48 10.30 -1.45
CA ALA A 198 -16.03 10.22 -1.51
C ALA A 198 -15.52 9.16 -2.49
N ARG A 199 -14.34 9.46 -3.05
CA ARG A 199 -13.52 8.57 -3.88
C ARG A 199 -12.05 8.82 -3.56
N LEU A 200 -11.34 7.79 -3.13
CA LEU A 200 -9.93 7.86 -2.72
C LEU A 200 -9.10 6.99 -3.64
N ILE A 201 -7.90 7.47 -3.99
CA ILE A 201 -6.94 6.75 -4.83
C ILE A 201 -5.53 6.78 -4.23
N THR A 202 -4.75 5.72 -4.45
CA THR A 202 -3.32 5.68 -4.09
C THR A 202 -2.39 6.07 -5.27
N LEU A 203 -2.95 6.61 -6.35
CA LEU A 203 -2.20 7.04 -7.54
C LEU A 203 -1.11 8.05 -7.16
N GLY A 204 0.13 7.76 -7.58
CA GLY A 204 1.32 8.56 -7.28
C GLY A 204 1.93 8.31 -5.92
N LYS A 205 1.38 7.38 -5.14
CA LYS A 205 1.74 7.12 -3.73
C LYS A 205 2.11 5.66 -3.51
N VAL A 206 1.20 4.75 -3.85
CA VAL A 206 1.37 3.31 -3.65
C VAL A 206 1.11 2.59 -4.96
N TYR A 207 2.14 1.92 -5.46
CA TYR A 207 2.11 1.07 -6.64
C TYR A 207 2.66 -0.30 -6.32
N PHE A 208 1.99 -1.33 -6.84
CA PHE A 208 2.44 -2.70 -6.69
C PHE A 208 1.94 -3.54 -7.85
N LYS A 209 2.66 -4.62 -8.13
CA LYS A 209 2.28 -5.63 -9.10
C LYS A 209 2.22 -6.98 -8.40
N TYR A 210 1.10 -7.68 -8.61
CA TYR A 210 0.79 -8.95 -7.97
C TYR A 210 0.71 -8.84 -6.44
N GLY A 211 0.03 -9.79 -5.83
CA GLY A 211 -0.05 -9.86 -4.38
C GLY A 211 -1.30 -10.54 -3.87
N TYR A 212 -1.41 -10.51 -2.56
CA TYR A 212 -2.62 -10.76 -1.80
C TYR A 212 -3.12 -9.41 -1.30
N ILE A 213 -4.22 -8.94 -1.86
CA ILE A 213 -4.80 -7.62 -1.60
C ILE A 213 -6.09 -7.85 -0.83
N VAL A 214 -6.23 -7.27 0.36
CA VAL A 214 -7.43 -7.44 1.18
C VAL A 214 -7.86 -6.11 1.79
N ALA A 215 -9.17 -5.87 1.78
CA ALA A 215 -9.79 -4.81 2.56
C ALA A 215 -10.88 -5.38 3.48
N SER A 216 -10.91 -4.93 4.73
CA SER A 216 -12.00 -5.20 5.69
C SER A 216 -13.01 -4.06 5.62
N ILE A 217 -14.20 -4.33 5.10
CA ILE A 217 -15.19 -3.32 4.73
C ILE A 217 -16.54 -3.66 5.36
N LYS A 218 -17.15 -2.70 6.06
CA LYS A 218 -18.57 -2.73 6.40
C LYS A 218 -19.34 -1.89 5.39
N LEU A 219 -20.18 -2.57 4.60
CA LEU A 219 -20.94 -1.94 3.53
C LEU A 219 -22.22 -1.27 4.04
N PRO A 220 -22.64 -0.13 3.44
CA PRO A 220 -23.96 0.42 3.68
C PRO A 220 -25.03 -0.52 3.10
N LYS A 221 -26.28 -0.37 3.57
CA LYS A 221 -27.42 -0.89 2.83
C LYS A 221 -27.49 -0.18 1.49
N THR A 222 -27.14 -0.88 0.41
CA THR A 222 -27.14 -0.28 -0.93
C THR A 222 -28.54 0.06 -1.41
N ALA A 223 -29.54 -0.65 -0.88
CA ALA A 223 -30.95 -0.56 -1.26
C ALA A 223 -31.05 -0.34 -2.77
N ASN A 224 -31.63 0.76 -3.22
CA ASN A 224 -31.48 1.18 -4.60
C ASN A 224 -30.66 2.47 -4.68
N GLY A 225 -29.58 2.45 -5.46
CA GLY A 225 -28.87 3.63 -5.91
C GLY A 225 -27.57 3.97 -5.19
N LEU A 226 -27.05 3.15 -4.27
CA LEU A 226 -25.64 3.25 -3.85
C LEU A 226 -24.79 2.19 -4.55
N TRP A 227 -23.54 2.56 -4.81
CA TRP A 227 -22.55 1.69 -5.45
C TRP A 227 -21.19 1.83 -4.74
N PRO A 228 -20.98 1.07 -3.65
CA PRO A 228 -19.66 0.93 -3.04
C PRO A 228 -18.74 0.10 -3.94
N ALA A 229 -17.47 0.50 -4.03
CA ALA A 229 -16.46 -0.22 -4.79
C ALA A 229 -15.08 -0.22 -4.10
N PHE A 230 -14.40 -1.36 -4.20
CA PHE A 230 -12.98 -1.54 -3.88
C PHE A 230 -12.29 -2.19 -5.09
N TRP A 231 -11.33 -1.48 -5.67
CA TRP A 231 -10.85 -1.79 -7.01
C TRP A 231 -9.45 -1.26 -7.25
N MET A 232 -8.86 -1.62 -8.39
CA MET A 232 -7.51 -1.26 -8.79
C MET A 232 -7.47 -0.85 -10.25
N MET A 233 -6.52 0.02 -10.60
CA MET A 233 -6.29 0.46 -11.97
C MET A 233 -4.80 0.58 -12.27
N GLY A 234 -4.40 0.37 -13.53
CA GLY A 234 -3.00 0.50 -13.94
C GLY A 234 -2.42 1.88 -13.70
N ASN A 235 -1.19 1.94 -13.17
CA ASN A 235 -0.51 3.20 -12.85
C ASN A 235 -0.19 4.07 -14.09
N ASP A 236 -0.28 3.48 -15.29
CA ASP A 236 -0.12 4.15 -16.57
C ASP A 236 -1.42 4.80 -17.09
N PHE A 237 -2.51 4.79 -16.31
CA PHE A 237 -3.80 5.43 -16.62
C PHE A 237 -3.67 6.81 -17.24
N LYS A 238 -2.83 7.69 -16.68
CA LYS A 238 -2.64 9.05 -17.21
C LYS A 238 -2.05 9.08 -18.63
N SER A 239 -1.30 8.05 -19.02
CA SER A 239 -0.60 7.97 -20.31
C SER A 239 -1.33 7.10 -21.35
N LYS A 240 -2.04 6.06 -20.90
CA LYS A 240 -2.73 5.08 -21.76
C LYS A 240 -4.23 5.29 -21.84
N GLY A 241 -4.81 5.94 -20.83
CA GLY A 241 -6.24 6.05 -20.65
C GLY A 241 -6.91 4.70 -20.34
N TRP A 242 -8.15 4.77 -19.90
CA TRP A 242 -9.01 3.61 -19.80
C TRP A 242 -9.56 3.23 -21.20
N PRO A 243 -9.73 1.94 -21.54
CA PRO A 243 -9.47 0.75 -20.72
C PRO A 243 -8.05 0.18 -20.90
N ASN A 244 -7.20 0.82 -21.70
CA ASN A 244 -5.83 0.35 -21.99
C ASN A 244 -4.93 0.27 -20.74
N CYS A 245 -5.27 0.99 -19.68
CA CYS A 245 -4.56 0.91 -18.41
C CYS A 245 -4.84 -0.37 -17.64
N GLY A 246 -5.91 -1.10 -17.93
CA GLY A 246 -6.36 -2.22 -17.11
C GLY A 246 -7.04 -1.77 -15.82
N GLU A 247 -8.07 -2.51 -15.42
CA GLU A 247 -8.90 -2.28 -14.23
C GLU A 247 -9.31 -3.62 -13.62
N THR A 248 -9.31 -3.70 -12.29
CA THR A 248 -9.67 -4.90 -11.52
C THR A 248 -10.57 -4.51 -10.35
N ASP A 249 -11.83 -4.88 -10.45
CA ASP A 249 -12.87 -4.54 -9.49
C ASP A 249 -13.03 -5.69 -8.50
N ILE A 250 -12.39 -5.55 -7.34
CA ILE A 250 -12.31 -6.58 -6.28
C ILE A 250 -13.64 -6.71 -5.52
N LEU A 251 -14.42 -5.64 -5.50
CA LEU A 251 -15.78 -5.59 -4.98
C LEU A 251 -16.52 -4.47 -5.69
N GLU A 252 -17.67 -4.82 -6.28
CA GLU A 252 -18.73 -3.87 -6.60
C GLU A 252 -20.07 -4.38 -6.10
N MET A 253 -20.92 -3.48 -5.63
CA MET A 253 -22.26 -3.84 -5.14
C MET A 253 -23.29 -2.77 -5.49
N GLY A 254 -24.57 -3.14 -5.53
CA GLY A 254 -25.67 -2.21 -5.83
C GLY A 254 -26.12 -2.19 -7.30
N HIS A 255 -25.67 -3.16 -8.10
CA HIS A 255 -26.07 -3.32 -9.49
C HIS A 255 -27.59 -3.53 -9.62
N SER A 256 -28.21 -3.00 -10.69
CA SER A 256 -29.66 -3.10 -10.91
C SER A 256 -30.18 -4.53 -10.95
N ASN A 257 -29.37 -5.48 -11.41
CA ASN A 257 -29.73 -6.92 -11.41
C ASN A 257 -29.94 -7.45 -9.99
N GLY A 258 -29.28 -6.88 -8.97
CA GLY A 258 -29.47 -7.25 -7.57
C GLY A 258 -30.80 -6.79 -6.98
N TYR A 259 -31.61 -6.00 -7.71
CA TYR A 259 -32.90 -5.55 -7.22
C TYR A 259 -33.88 -6.71 -7.02
N ASN A 260 -34.93 -6.44 -6.24
CA ASN A 260 -35.93 -7.41 -5.79
C ASN A 260 -35.39 -8.42 -4.75
N ASN A 261 -34.96 -7.89 -3.60
CA ASN A 261 -34.55 -8.63 -2.40
C ASN A 261 -33.21 -9.38 -2.49
N ARG A 262 -32.34 -8.98 -3.42
CA ARG A 262 -30.96 -9.51 -3.51
C ARG A 262 -29.91 -8.43 -3.29
N GLN A 263 -30.29 -7.20 -3.01
CA GLN A 263 -29.36 -6.06 -2.91
C GLN A 263 -28.31 -6.25 -1.83
N GLU A 264 -28.57 -7.08 -0.83
CA GLU A 264 -27.63 -7.35 0.26
C GLU A 264 -26.72 -8.56 0.04
N THR A 265 -27.00 -9.37 -0.99
CA THR A 265 -26.24 -10.59 -1.31
C THR A 265 -25.66 -10.57 -2.73
N PHE A 266 -26.13 -9.67 -3.59
CA PHE A 266 -25.73 -9.55 -4.97
C PHE A 266 -24.54 -8.61 -5.11
N LEU A 267 -23.39 -9.17 -5.46
CA LEU A 267 -22.15 -8.44 -5.69
C LEU A 267 -21.44 -8.96 -6.93
N ASN A 268 -20.46 -8.18 -7.37
CA ASN A 268 -19.76 -8.37 -8.63
C ASN A 268 -18.25 -8.25 -8.43
N GLY A 269 -17.52 -9.00 -9.25
CA GLY A 269 -16.11 -8.78 -9.52
C GLY A 269 -15.92 -8.67 -11.03
N ALA A 270 -15.01 -7.81 -11.45
CA ALA A 270 -14.76 -7.56 -12.87
C ALA A 270 -13.29 -7.25 -13.15
N CYS A 271 -12.92 -7.47 -14.41
CA CYS A 271 -11.67 -7.02 -14.98
C CYS A 271 -11.96 -6.38 -16.33
N HIS A 272 -11.43 -5.18 -16.56
CA HIS A 272 -11.58 -4.44 -17.81
C HIS A 272 -10.21 -4.16 -18.43
N TRP A 273 -10.11 -4.26 -19.76
CA TRP A 273 -8.87 -4.02 -20.50
C TRP A 273 -9.14 -3.65 -21.96
N GLY A 274 -8.08 -3.36 -22.73
CA GLY A 274 -8.07 -3.59 -24.16
C GLY A 274 -7.70 -2.41 -25.06
N ALA A 275 -6.81 -2.72 -26.02
CA ALA A 275 -6.54 -1.99 -27.25
C ALA A 275 -6.46 -2.98 -28.45
N PRO A 276 -7.25 -2.81 -29.54
CA PRO A 276 -8.27 -1.78 -29.74
C PRO A 276 -9.63 -2.16 -29.14
N GLY A 277 -10.14 -1.30 -28.25
CA GLY A 277 -11.52 -1.37 -27.75
C GLY A 277 -11.67 -1.96 -26.35
N HIS A 278 -12.79 -1.65 -25.70
CA HIS A 278 -13.12 -2.15 -24.36
C HIS A 278 -13.47 -3.63 -24.40
N GLN A 279 -12.75 -4.40 -23.61
CA GLN A 279 -12.98 -5.80 -23.32
C GLN A 279 -13.14 -5.96 -21.81
N TYR A 280 -13.90 -6.97 -21.40
CA TYR A 280 -14.12 -7.23 -19.99
C TYR A 280 -14.47 -8.69 -19.72
N TYR A 281 -14.20 -9.11 -18.50
CA TYR A 281 -14.67 -10.34 -17.90
C TYR A 281 -15.24 -9.98 -16.54
N ALA A 282 -16.52 -10.28 -16.35
CA ALA A 282 -17.25 -9.95 -15.13
C ALA A 282 -18.01 -11.19 -14.65
N HIS A 283 -18.14 -11.32 -13.34
CA HIS A 283 -18.95 -12.33 -12.71
C HIS A 283 -19.74 -11.72 -11.56
N ASP A 284 -21.06 -11.84 -11.65
CA ASP A 284 -21.97 -11.53 -10.54
C ASP A 284 -22.36 -12.80 -9.79
N ILE A 285 -22.53 -12.67 -8.48
CA ILE A 285 -22.99 -13.75 -7.62
C ILE A 285 -24.12 -13.30 -6.72
N ASN A 286 -24.98 -14.24 -6.34
CA ASN A 286 -25.78 -14.14 -5.12
C ASN A 286 -25.03 -14.88 -4.02
N ASN A 287 -24.37 -14.14 -3.13
CA ASN A 287 -23.70 -14.74 -1.98
C ASN A 287 -24.71 -15.44 -1.07
N SER A 288 -24.26 -16.47 -0.36
CA SER A 288 -25.13 -17.29 0.50
C SER A 288 -25.61 -16.56 1.75
N TYR A 289 -24.97 -15.45 2.12
CA TYR A 289 -25.32 -14.58 3.23
C TYR A 289 -25.17 -13.11 2.83
N SER A 290 -25.84 -12.23 3.59
CA SER A 290 -25.77 -10.77 3.40
C SER A 290 -24.39 -10.27 3.78
N VAL A 291 -23.76 -9.47 2.92
CA VAL A 291 -22.52 -8.72 3.22
C VAL A 291 -22.80 -7.27 3.60
N GLN A 292 -24.08 -6.93 3.79
CA GLN A 292 -24.55 -5.63 4.31
C GLN A 292 -25.28 -5.84 5.64
N ASP A 293 -24.85 -6.80 6.45
CA ASP A 293 -25.51 -7.24 7.69
C ASP A 293 -25.17 -6.37 8.92
N GLY A 294 -24.31 -5.36 8.73
CA GLY A 294 -23.83 -4.48 9.79
C GLY A 294 -22.46 -4.89 10.35
N ASN A 295 -21.85 -5.95 9.83
CA ASN A 295 -20.50 -6.39 10.19
C ASN A 295 -19.48 -6.05 9.10
N PHE A 296 -18.19 -6.10 9.48
CA PHE A 296 -17.11 -6.06 8.52
C PHE A 296 -16.95 -7.42 7.84
N HIS A 297 -16.75 -7.39 6.53
CA HIS A 297 -16.37 -8.54 5.71
C HIS A 297 -15.06 -8.25 5.01
N THR A 298 -14.24 -9.28 4.80
CA THR A 298 -13.01 -9.12 4.02
C THR A 298 -13.27 -9.41 2.55
N PHE A 299 -12.75 -8.53 1.70
CA PHE A 299 -12.78 -8.67 0.25
C PHE A 299 -11.35 -8.81 -0.25
N THR A 300 -11.03 -10.01 -0.71
CA THR A 300 -9.65 -10.41 -0.96
C THR A 300 -9.43 -10.71 -2.44
N CYS A 301 -8.42 -10.11 -3.04
CA CYS A 301 -7.93 -10.42 -4.37
C CYS A 301 -6.54 -11.05 -4.29
N ILE A 302 -6.42 -12.27 -4.80
CA ILE A 302 -5.14 -12.93 -5.06
C ILE A 302 -4.81 -12.72 -6.53
N TRP A 303 -3.84 -11.85 -6.78
CA TRP A 303 -3.39 -11.51 -8.12
C TRP A 303 -1.97 -12.05 -8.33
N THR A 304 -1.83 -12.95 -9.29
CA THR A 304 -0.55 -13.49 -9.73
C THR A 304 -0.30 -13.12 -11.18
N GLU A 305 0.86 -13.51 -11.69
CA GLU A 305 1.17 -13.39 -13.11
C GLU A 305 0.17 -14.13 -14.02
N ASP A 306 -0.45 -15.20 -13.53
CA ASP A 306 -1.31 -16.07 -14.35
C ASP A 306 -2.80 -15.85 -14.11
N LYS A 307 -3.18 -15.34 -12.94
CA LYS A 307 -4.58 -15.39 -12.49
C LYS A 307 -4.94 -14.24 -11.54
N ILE A 308 -6.21 -13.84 -11.61
CA ILE A 308 -6.87 -12.98 -10.62
C ILE A 308 -8.00 -13.81 -10.01
N SER A 309 -7.99 -13.98 -8.69
CA SER A 309 -9.04 -14.68 -7.94
C SER A 309 -9.54 -13.80 -6.81
N MET A 310 -10.85 -13.62 -6.68
CA MET A 310 -11.45 -12.77 -5.64
C MET A 310 -12.32 -13.58 -4.69
N TYR A 311 -12.30 -13.23 -3.41
CA TYR A 311 -12.92 -13.97 -2.31
C TYR A 311 -13.64 -13.02 -1.36
N ILE A 312 -14.59 -13.59 -0.62
CA ILE A 312 -15.23 -12.96 0.54
C ILE A 312 -14.84 -13.78 1.77
N ASP A 313 -14.44 -13.12 2.84
CA ASP A 313 -14.16 -13.70 4.15
C ASP A 313 -13.12 -14.84 4.13
N LEU A 314 -12.12 -14.77 3.24
CA LEU A 314 -11.12 -15.83 3.08
C LEU A 314 -10.26 -16.01 4.34
N GLU A 315 -9.97 -14.91 5.03
CA GLU A 315 -9.18 -14.89 6.28
C GLU A 315 -9.95 -15.56 7.42
N THR A 316 -11.29 -15.53 7.39
CA THR A 316 -12.16 -16.20 8.36
C THR A 316 -12.43 -17.65 7.95
N TYR A 317 -12.59 -17.90 6.64
CA TYR A 317 -12.90 -19.19 6.07
C TYR A 317 -11.86 -19.58 5.01
N PRO A 318 -10.68 -20.13 5.39
CA PRO A 318 -9.61 -20.47 4.44
C PRO A 318 -9.98 -21.50 3.36
N SER A 319 -11.12 -22.18 3.50
CA SER A 319 -11.68 -23.12 2.52
C SER A 319 -12.66 -22.46 1.53
N ALA A 320 -12.90 -21.15 1.65
CA ALA A 320 -13.76 -20.39 0.75
C ALA A 320 -13.28 -20.53 -0.70
N LYS A 321 -14.23 -20.68 -1.62
CA LYS A 321 -13.96 -20.69 -3.05
C LYS A 321 -13.96 -19.26 -3.57
N PRO A 322 -13.17 -18.94 -4.60
CA PRO A 322 -13.24 -17.63 -5.22
C PRO A 322 -14.65 -17.42 -5.80
N TYR A 323 -15.22 -16.26 -5.59
CA TYR A 323 -16.46 -15.88 -6.25
C TYR A 323 -16.19 -15.37 -7.68
N PHE A 324 -14.99 -14.87 -7.96
CA PHE A 324 -14.54 -14.48 -9.28
C PHE A 324 -13.16 -15.09 -9.55
N GLU A 325 -12.95 -15.62 -10.76
CA GLU A 325 -11.65 -16.14 -11.18
C GLU A 325 -11.43 -15.91 -12.67
N MET A 326 -10.30 -15.29 -13.02
CA MET A 326 -9.90 -15.02 -14.40
C MET A 326 -8.46 -15.47 -14.63
N THR A 327 -8.24 -16.32 -15.63
CA THR A 327 -6.89 -16.64 -16.13
C THR A 327 -6.42 -15.53 -17.06
N ILE A 328 -5.38 -14.79 -16.69
CA ILE A 328 -4.95 -13.57 -17.40
C ILE A 328 -4.68 -13.86 -18.88
N LYS A 329 -3.91 -14.91 -19.20
CA LYS A 329 -3.50 -15.23 -20.58
C LYS A 329 -4.66 -15.45 -21.57
N ASP A 330 -5.85 -15.81 -21.07
CA ASP A 330 -7.01 -16.11 -21.90
C ASP A 330 -7.76 -14.83 -22.30
N PHE A 331 -7.48 -13.71 -21.62
CA PHE A 331 -8.28 -12.49 -21.68
C PHE A 331 -7.45 -11.23 -21.91
N GLY A 332 -6.30 -11.05 -21.26
CA GLY A 332 -5.42 -9.88 -21.42
C GLY A 332 -3.94 -10.26 -21.35
N ASP A 333 -3.07 -9.42 -21.93
CA ASP A 333 -1.64 -9.71 -21.95
C ASP A 333 -0.88 -8.84 -20.95
N ASN A 334 -0.81 -7.53 -21.21
CA ASN A 334 0.08 -6.62 -20.47
C ASN A 334 -0.63 -5.78 -19.41
N GLU A 335 -1.96 -5.60 -19.54
CA GLU A 335 -2.75 -4.73 -18.68
C GLU A 335 -2.78 -5.20 -17.21
N PHE A 336 -2.66 -6.51 -16.99
CA PHE A 336 -2.61 -7.13 -15.66
C PHE A 336 -1.21 -7.63 -15.26
N ARG A 337 -0.15 -7.20 -15.97
CA ARG A 337 1.26 -7.59 -15.72
C ARG A 337 2.17 -6.38 -15.41
N LYS A 338 1.58 -5.33 -14.86
CA LYS A 338 2.23 -4.06 -14.53
C LYS A 338 1.75 -3.57 -13.16
N ASP A 339 2.31 -2.47 -12.67
CA ASP A 339 1.92 -1.93 -11.38
C ASP A 339 0.52 -1.29 -11.43
N ASN A 340 -0.28 -1.58 -10.42
CA ASN A 340 -1.59 -0.97 -10.19
C ASN A 340 -1.55 -0.08 -8.94
N PHE A 341 -2.56 0.78 -8.83
CA PHE A 341 -2.90 1.52 -7.62
C PHE A 341 -4.32 1.16 -7.17
N ILE A 342 -4.64 1.46 -5.90
CA ILE A 342 -5.93 1.12 -5.29
C ILE A 342 -6.88 2.31 -5.36
N LEU A 343 -8.17 2.00 -5.50
CA LEU A 343 -9.29 2.92 -5.41
C LEU A 343 -10.34 2.39 -4.43
N LEU A 344 -10.95 3.32 -3.68
CA LEU A 344 -12.13 3.10 -2.85
C LEU A 344 -13.14 4.19 -3.19
N ASN A 345 -14.42 3.84 -3.36
CA ASN A 345 -15.47 4.84 -3.49
C ASN A 345 -16.84 4.35 -3.03
N LEU A 346 -17.71 5.32 -2.74
CA LEU A 346 -19.15 5.09 -2.57
C LEU A 346 -19.90 5.97 -3.59
N ALA A 347 -20.21 5.44 -4.77
CA ALA A 347 -20.95 6.16 -5.80
C ALA A 347 -22.46 6.22 -5.50
N VAL A 348 -23.15 7.17 -6.12
CA VAL A 348 -24.59 7.41 -5.97
C VAL A 348 -25.23 7.48 -7.36
N GLY A 349 -26.15 6.55 -7.64
CA GLY A 349 -26.80 6.41 -8.93
C GLY A 349 -25.83 6.02 -10.06
N GLY A 350 -26.24 6.28 -11.29
CA GLY A 350 -25.49 5.96 -12.50
C GLY A 350 -25.96 4.67 -13.18
N ASN A 351 -25.21 4.29 -14.21
CA ASN A 351 -25.52 3.17 -15.10
C ASN A 351 -25.55 1.83 -14.38
N PHE A 352 -24.64 1.61 -13.41
CA PHE A 352 -24.51 0.34 -12.69
C PHE A 352 -25.72 0.08 -11.76
N PRO A 353 -26.17 1.03 -10.92
CA PRO A 353 -27.48 0.90 -10.26
C PRO A 353 -28.68 1.02 -11.22
N GLY A 354 -28.51 1.60 -12.42
CA GLY A 354 -29.62 1.89 -13.33
C GLY A 354 -30.55 2.99 -12.80
N ILE A 355 -30.00 3.96 -12.09
CA ILE A 355 -30.75 5.07 -11.46
C ILE A 355 -30.06 6.39 -11.77
N TRP A 356 -30.69 7.22 -12.60
CA TRP A 356 -30.15 8.50 -13.05
C TRP A 356 -30.81 9.73 -12.40
N GLU A 357 -31.71 9.51 -11.45
CA GLU A 357 -32.45 10.58 -10.78
C GLU A 357 -32.36 10.41 -9.27
N ILE A 358 -31.99 11.48 -8.57
CA ILE A 358 -31.72 11.43 -7.13
C ILE A 358 -32.96 11.03 -6.30
N ASN A 359 -34.15 11.33 -6.80
CA ASN A 359 -35.41 10.97 -6.13
C ASN A 359 -35.68 9.46 -6.14
N ASN A 360 -35.04 8.72 -7.05
CA ASN A 360 -35.13 7.26 -7.12
C ASN A 360 -34.04 6.55 -6.32
N VAL A 361 -33.04 7.27 -5.79
CA VAL A 361 -32.03 6.73 -4.87
C VAL A 361 -32.67 6.58 -3.48
N THR A 362 -33.22 5.39 -3.21
CA THR A 362 -33.93 5.09 -1.96
C THR A 362 -33.01 4.83 -0.78
N ALA A 363 -31.76 4.44 -1.06
CA ALA A 363 -30.73 4.17 -0.06
C ALA A 363 -30.43 5.37 0.85
N LEU A 364 -30.69 6.59 0.38
CA LEU A 364 -30.43 7.84 1.11
C LEU A 364 -31.72 8.51 1.65
N ASN A 365 -32.87 7.83 1.61
CA ASN A 365 -34.14 8.41 2.04
C ASN A 365 -34.21 8.64 3.56
N ASN A 366 -33.46 7.86 4.34
CA ASN A 366 -33.45 7.94 5.80
C ASN A 366 -32.21 8.66 6.35
N GLY A 367 -31.46 9.36 5.49
CA GLY A 367 -30.25 10.08 5.85
C GLY A 367 -29.01 9.60 5.08
N PRO A 368 -27.82 10.08 5.49
CA PRO A 368 -26.55 9.64 4.93
C PRO A 368 -26.33 8.13 5.08
N ALA A 369 -25.53 7.56 4.18
CA ALA A 369 -25.09 6.18 4.24
C ALA A 369 -23.56 6.12 4.28
N GLU A 370 -23.01 5.22 5.08
CA GLU A 370 -21.57 5.10 5.34
C GLU A 370 -21.03 3.76 4.86
N MET A 371 -19.94 3.81 4.10
CA MET A 371 -19.03 2.68 3.89
C MET A 371 -17.85 2.87 4.84
N GLU A 372 -17.62 1.89 5.70
CA GLU A 372 -16.52 1.92 6.67
C GLU A 372 -15.45 0.91 6.25
N VAL A 373 -14.19 1.32 6.27
CA VAL A 373 -13.03 0.47 5.94
C VAL A 373 -12.11 0.44 7.14
N ASP A 374 -11.96 -0.75 7.71
CA ASP A 374 -11.13 -1.02 8.89
C ASP A 374 -9.65 -1.08 8.50
N TYR A 375 -9.31 -1.76 7.41
CA TYR A 375 -7.96 -1.71 6.84
C TYR A 375 -7.96 -2.01 5.35
N VAL A 376 -6.86 -1.62 4.69
CA VAL A 376 -6.45 -2.14 3.39
C VAL A 376 -5.02 -2.65 3.51
N ARG A 377 -4.77 -3.89 3.12
CA ARG A 377 -3.46 -4.54 3.23
C ARG A 377 -3.08 -5.20 1.91
N VAL A 378 -1.80 -5.07 1.56
CA VAL A 378 -1.19 -5.67 0.38
C VAL A 378 0.01 -6.49 0.83
N PHE A 379 0.02 -7.77 0.47
CA PHE A 379 1.14 -8.68 0.71
C PHE A 379 1.72 -9.15 -0.61
N GLN A 380 3.04 -9.38 -0.67
CA GLN A 380 3.71 -9.92 -1.85
C GLN A 380 4.53 -11.17 -1.52
N LYS A 381 4.65 -12.08 -2.50
CA LYS A 381 5.52 -13.26 -2.36
C LYS A 381 6.99 -12.84 -2.29
N LYS A 382 7.73 -13.54 -1.45
CA LYS A 382 9.19 -13.38 -1.28
C LYS A 382 9.99 -14.08 -2.36
#